data_AF-A0A8J2QY88-F1
#
_entry.id   AF-A0A8J2QY88-F1
#
_cell.length_a   1.000
_cell.length_b   1.000
_cell.length_c   1.000
_cell.angle_alpha   90.00
_cell.angle_beta   90.00
_cell.angle_gamma   90.00
#
_symmetry.space_group_name_H-M   'P 1'
#
loop_
_entity.id
_entity.type
_entity.pdbx_description
1 polymer ?
#
loop_
_entity_poly.entity_id
_entity_poly.type
_entity_poly.pdbx_seq_one_letter_code
_entity_poly.pdbx_strand_id
1 'polypeptide(L)'
;MFKITCLLLLAVGSSLCQRPEDFSTYHLLHLQHEPPLYPVFDQPPPTKFSCEGRPRGYYADVQSGCQAFHFCWRQRLVSSELCSNGTLFNEQFQVCDHFYNVRCGSPYEDL
;
A
#
# COMPACT_ATOMS: atom_id res chain seq x y z
N MET A 1 -21.41 -15.00 31.88
CA MET A 1 -21.00 -14.72 33.27
C MET A 1 -19.51 -14.36 33.30
N PHE A 2 -19.16 -13.12 32.94
CA PHE A 2 -17.89 -12.49 33.32
C PHE A 2 -18.28 -11.15 33.92
N LYS A 3 -18.10 -11.01 35.24
CA LYS A 3 -18.59 -9.88 36.03
C LYS A 3 -17.79 -8.63 35.68
N ILE A 4 -18.50 -7.58 35.27
CA ILE A 4 -17.99 -6.22 35.13
C ILE A 4 -17.72 -5.70 36.55
N THR A 5 -16.47 -5.69 36.99
CA THR A 5 -16.07 -5.04 38.24
C THR A 5 -15.47 -3.68 37.92
N CYS A 6 -16.32 -2.66 37.76
CA CYS A 6 -15.93 -1.27 37.93
C CYS A 6 -15.91 -0.98 39.44
N LEU A 7 -14.75 -1.10 40.08
CA LEU A 7 -14.56 -0.59 41.43
C LEU A 7 -14.48 0.94 41.36
N LEU A 8 -15.57 1.58 41.79
CA LEU A 8 -15.65 3.02 42.04
C LEU A 8 -14.75 3.36 43.24
N LEU A 9 -13.48 3.68 42.98
CA LEU A 9 -12.67 4.43 43.94
C LEU A 9 -12.77 5.91 43.56
N LEU A 10 -13.39 6.67 44.45
CA LEU A 10 -13.42 8.12 44.46
C LEU A 10 -12.00 8.65 44.73
N ALA A 11 -11.21 8.79 43.67
CA ALA A 11 -9.99 9.58 43.72
C ALA A 11 -9.76 10.21 42.34
N VAL A 12 -9.60 11.53 42.37
CA VAL A 12 -9.33 12.43 41.25
C VAL A 12 -8.25 11.84 40.34
N GLY A 13 -8.62 11.48 39.12
CA GLY A 13 -7.70 10.94 38.13
C GLY A 13 -8.49 10.46 36.94
N SER A 14 -8.43 11.22 35.84
CA SER A 14 -9.04 10.89 34.56
C SER A 14 -8.90 9.41 34.20
N SER A 15 -10.04 8.81 33.86
CA SER A 15 -10.21 7.42 33.49
C SER A 15 -9.29 7.01 32.33
N LEU A 16 -8.12 6.43 32.61
CA LEU A 16 -7.38 5.66 31.62
C LEU A 16 -7.79 4.20 31.73
N CYS A 17 -9.00 3.91 31.24
CA CYS A 17 -9.30 2.57 30.74
C CYS A 17 -8.46 2.42 29.47
N GLN A 18 -7.22 1.92 29.58
CA GLN A 18 -6.40 1.59 28.43
C GLN A 18 -7.09 0.45 27.67
N ARG A 19 -7.74 0.76 26.55
CA ARG A 19 -8.05 -0.25 25.53
C ARG A 19 -6.71 -0.80 25.02
N PRO A 20 -6.58 -2.11 24.76
CA PRO A 20 -5.42 -2.65 24.06
C PRO A 20 -5.58 -2.33 22.56
N GLU A 21 -5.22 -1.11 22.16
CA GLU A 21 -5.34 -0.62 20.78
C GLU A 21 -3.94 -0.19 20.29
N ASP A 22 -3.07 -1.15 19.99
CA ASP A 22 -1.85 -0.82 19.23
C ASP A 22 -1.33 -1.99 18.39
N PHE A 23 -1.51 -3.25 18.84
CA PHE A 23 -1.04 -4.41 18.08
C PHE A 23 -2.02 -4.89 16.98
N SER A 24 -3.26 -4.39 16.95
CA SER A 24 -4.32 -4.93 16.08
C SER A 24 -4.20 -4.48 14.62
N THR A 25 -3.76 -3.25 14.36
CA THR A 25 -3.87 -2.62 13.04
C THR A 25 -3.06 -3.33 11.95
N TYR A 26 -1.84 -3.80 12.26
CA TYR A 26 -1.03 -4.57 11.31
C TYR A 26 -1.53 -6.01 11.12
N HIS A 27 -2.15 -6.61 12.14
CA HIS A 27 -2.75 -7.94 12.03
C HIS A 27 -4.01 -7.95 11.16
N LEU A 28 -4.77 -6.85 11.14
CA LEU A 28 -5.94 -6.73 10.27
C LEU A 28 -5.57 -6.76 8.79
N LEU A 29 -4.42 -6.19 8.40
CA LEU A 29 -4.00 -6.16 7.00
C LEU A 29 -3.69 -7.53 6.39
N HIS A 30 -3.42 -8.54 7.22
CA HIS A 30 -3.20 -9.92 6.78
C HIS A 30 -4.53 -10.68 6.56
N LEU A 31 -5.65 -10.12 7.00
CA LEU A 31 -6.96 -10.72 6.78
C LEU A 31 -7.44 -10.46 5.34
N GLN A 32 -8.21 -11.40 4.82
CA GLN A 32 -8.80 -11.29 3.50
C GLN A 32 -9.86 -10.18 3.51
N HIS A 33 -9.72 -9.19 2.63
CA HIS A 33 -10.66 -8.07 2.49
C HIS A 33 -11.49 -8.24 1.21
N GLU A 34 -12.79 -7.96 1.33
CA GLU A 34 -13.75 -7.92 0.22
C GLU A 34 -14.37 -6.50 0.22
N PRO A 35 -14.09 -5.63 -0.78
CA PRO A 35 -13.19 -5.85 -1.91
C PRO A 35 -11.70 -5.85 -1.51
N PRO A 36 -10.79 -6.36 -2.38
CA PRO A 36 -9.35 -6.28 -2.16
C PRO A 36 -8.87 -4.84 -1.94
N LEU A 37 -7.89 -4.66 -1.05
CA LEU A 37 -7.30 -3.34 -0.75
C LEU A 37 -6.29 -2.87 -1.83
N TYR A 38 -6.03 -3.71 -2.82
CA TYR A 38 -5.07 -3.48 -3.91
C TYR A 38 -5.65 -4.01 -5.24
N PRO A 39 -5.18 -3.52 -6.40
CA PRO A 39 -5.63 -4.00 -7.71
C PRO A 39 -5.21 -5.45 -7.96
N VAL A 40 -6.03 -6.20 -8.69
CA VAL A 40 -5.81 -7.63 -8.99
C VAL A 40 -5.97 -7.84 -10.49
N PHE A 41 -5.09 -7.25 -11.28
CA PHE A 41 -5.10 -7.40 -12.74
C PHE A 41 -4.47 -8.73 -13.17
N ASP A 42 -5.02 -9.35 -14.20
CA ASP A 42 -4.44 -10.55 -14.82
C ASP A 42 -3.31 -10.21 -15.81
N GLN A 43 -3.33 -9.00 -16.37
CA GLN A 43 -2.35 -8.45 -17.33
C GLN A 43 -2.25 -6.93 -17.14
N PRO A 44 -1.12 -6.29 -17.51
CA PRO A 44 -1.00 -4.83 -17.46
C PRO A 44 -2.17 -4.15 -18.20
N PRO A 45 -2.99 -3.32 -17.53
CA PRO A 45 -4.12 -2.68 -18.17
C PRO A 45 -3.65 -1.59 -19.16
N PRO A 46 -4.45 -1.27 -20.19
CA PRO A 46 -4.16 -0.12 -21.04
C PRO A 46 -4.35 1.17 -20.26
N THR A 47 -3.29 1.96 -20.13
CA THR A 47 -3.30 3.26 -19.44
C THR A 47 -2.70 4.36 -20.32
N LYS A 48 -2.70 5.60 -19.84
CA LYS A 48 -2.05 6.73 -20.53
C LYS A 48 -0.56 6.85 -20.21
N PHE A 49 0.08 5.81 -19.66
CA PHE A 49 1.50 5.84 -19.35
C PHE A 49 2.34 6.08 -20.63
N SER A 50 3.40 6.89 -20.51
CA SER A 50 4.33 7.16 -21.60
C SER A 50 5.77 7.32 -21.07
N CYS A 51 6.72 6.85 -21.87
CA CYS A 51 8.15 7.02 -21.67
C CYS A 51 8.70 8.36 -22.23
N GLU A 52 7.84 9.18 -22.83
CA GLU A 52 8.24 10.49 -23.34
C GLU A 52 8.79 11.38 -22.21
N GLY A 53 9.95 11.99 -22.45
CA GLY A 53 10.63 12.81 -21.44
C GLY A 53 11.22 12.04 -20.25
N ARG A 54 11.12 10.70 -20.22
CA ARG A 54 11.68 9.89 -19.13
C ARG A 54 13.06 9.31 -19.50
N PRO A 55 14.04 9.33 -18.58
CA PRO A 55 15.31 8.63 -18.77
C PRO A 55 15.11 7.10 -18.79
N ARG A 56 16.21 6.34 -18.87
CA ARG A 56 16.14 4.89 -18.63
C ARG A 56 15.65 4.66 -17.20
N GLY A 57 14.66 3.80 -17.02
CA GLY A 57 14.24 3.36 -15.68
C GLY A 57 12.99 2.50 -15.70
N TYR A 58 12.66 1.97 -14.53
CA TYR A 58 11.35 1.39 -14.26
C TYR A 58 10.47 2.44 -13.60
N TYR A 59 9.22 2.52 -14.06
CA TYR A 59 8.27 3.54 -13.66
C TYR A 59 6.94 2.91 -13.25
N ALA A 60 6.37 3.38 -12.15
CA ALA A 60 5.06 2.94 -11.68
C ALA A 60 3.95 3.47 -12.59
N ASP A 61 2.98 2.61 -12.88
CA ASP A 61 1.73 3.03 -13.51
C ASP A 61 0.70 3.41 -12.46
N VAL A 62 0.59 4.72 -12.21
CA VAL A 62 -0.35 5.28 -11.23
C VAL A 62 -1.81 4.99 -11.58
N GLN A 63 -2.17 4.85 -12.86
CA GLN A 63 -3.56 4.54 -13.26
C GLN A 63 -3.92 3.09 -12.96
N SER A 64 -2.93 2.19 -12.96
CA SER A 64 -3.09 0.82 -12.50
C SER A 64 -3.05 0.67 -10.96
N GLY A 65 -3.07 1.77 -10.21
CA GLY A 65 -2.83 1.74 -8.76
C GLY A 65 -1.44 1.22 -8.40
N CYS A 66 -0.47 1.38 -9.30
CA CYS A 66 0.92 0.92 -9.19
C CYS A 66 1.10 -0.60 -9.15
N GLN A 67 0.08 -1.41 -9.50
CA GLN A 67 0.30 -2.85 -9.69
C GLN A 67 1.13 -3.10 -10.96
N ALA A 68 0.90 -2.32 -12.02
CA ALA A 68 1.72 -2.35 -13.22
C ALA A 68 2.92 -1.39 -13.11
N PHE A 69 4.01 -1.78 -13.74
CA PHE A 69 5.19 -0.94 -13.94
C PHE A 69 5.76 -1.14 -15.35
N HIS A 70 6.54 -0.16 -15.78
CA HIS A 70 7.00 -0.06 -17.16
C HIS A 70 8.50 0.18 -17.23
N PHE A 71 9.19 -0.57 -18.07
CA PHE A 71 10.59 -0.30 -18.38
C PHE A 71 10.70 0.64 -19.59
N CYS A 72 11.33 1.80 -19.39
CA CYS A 72 11.63 2.75 -20.45
C CYS A 72 13.11 2.69 -20.86
N TRP A 73 13.35 2.75 -22.17
CA TRP A 73 14.69 2.88 -22.75
C TRP A 73 14.62 3.73 -24.01
N ARG A 74 15.50 4.74 -24.14
CA ARG A 74 15.50 5.69 -25.27
C ARG A 74 14.11 6.32 -25.50
N GLN A 75 13.43 6.70 -24.41
CA GLN A 75 12.08 7.28 -24.43
C GLN A 75 11.01 6.39 -25.08
N ARG A 76 11.25 5.07 -25.14
CA ARG A 76 10.31 4.07 -25.64
C ARG A 76 9.98 3.06 -24.56
N LEU A 77 8.73 2.60 -24.57
CA LEU A 77 8.27 1.50 -23.74
C LEU A 77 8.91 0.20 -24.22
N VAL A 78 9.62 -0.49 -23.35
CA VAL A 78 10.30 -1.77 -23.64
C VAL A 78 9.47 -2.94 -23.12
N SER A 79 9.01 -2.86 -21.87
CA SER A 79 8.15 -3.86 -21.24
C SER A 79 7.13 -3.22 -20.31
N SER A 80 6.03 -3.92 -20.10
CA SER A 80 5.03 -3.62 -19.07
C SER A 80 4.79 -4.91 -18.30
N GLU A 81 4.89 -4.85 -16.98
CA GLU A 81 4.82 -6.01 -16.11
C GLU A 81 3.91 -5.70 -14.93
N LEU A 82 3.39 -6.76 -14.30
CA LEU A 82 2.61 -6.66 -13.07
C LEU A 82 3.45 -7.15 -11.89
N CYS A 83 3.33 -6.45 -10.77
CA CYS A 83 3.63 -7.02 -9.48
C CYS A 83 2.59 -8.10 -9.12
N SER A 84 3.03 -9.13 -8.40
CA SER A 84 2.15 -10.19 -7.89
C SER A 84 1.02 -9.65 -7.02
N ASN A 85 -0.07 -10.41 -6.89
CA ASN A 85 -1.18 -10.03 -6.01
C ASN A 85 -0.70 -9.78 -4.58
N GLY A 86 -1.03 -8.61 -4.05
CA GLY A 86 -0.64 -8.14 -2.71
C GLY A 86 0.59 -7.23 -2.71
N THR A 87 1.23 -7.01 -3.85
CA THR A 87 2.35 -6.08 -3.99
C THR A 87 2.11 -5.02 -5.05
N LEU A 88 2.74 -3.87 -4.87
CA LEU A 88 2.71 -2.73 -5.79
C LEU A 88 4.16 -2.32 -6.09
N PHE A 89 4.39 -1.72 -7.25
CA PHE A 89 5.71 -1.27 -7.63
C PHE A 89 6.09 -0.02 -6.83
N ASN A 90 7.08 -0.16 -5.98
CA ASN A 90 7.73 0.94 -5.29
C ASN A 90 8.80 1.52 -6.23
N GLU A 91 8.47 2.62 -6.91
CA GLU A 91 9.39 3.26 -7.87
C GLU A 91 10.67 3.78 -7.18
N GLN A 92 10.61 4.20 -5.92
CA GLN A 92 11.79 4.68 -5.19
C GLN A 92 12.81 3.56 -4.97
N PHE A 93 12.35 2.40 -4.49
CA PHE A 93 13.23 1.25 -4.22
C PHE A 93 13.37 0.29 -5.41
N GLN A 94 12.68 0.57 -6.53
CA GLN A 94 12.68 -0.24 -7.75
C GLN A 94 12.35 -1.72 -7.48
N VAL A 95 11.37 -1.98 -6.62
CA VAL A 95 10.94 -3.32 -6.19
C VAL A 95 9.42 -3.40 -6.04
N CYS A 96 8.84 -4.57 -6.25
CA CYS A 96 7.46 -4.83 -5.83
C CYS A 96 7.43 -5.03 -4.31
N ASP A 97 6.88 -4.08 -3.58
CA ASP A 97 6.74 -4.14 -2.13
C ASP A 97 5.27 -4.37 -1.77
N HIS A 98 5.00 -4.77 -0.54
CA HIS A 98 3.63 -4.93 -0.04
C HIS A 98 2.83 -3.65 -0.24
N PHE A 99 1.55 -3.80 -0.64
CA PHE A 99 0.70 -2.66 -1.03
C PHE A 99 0.60 -1.55 0.03
N TYR A 100 0.79 -1.88 1.30
CA TYR A 100 0.74 -0.94 2.42
C TYR A 100 2.03 -0.13 2.65
N ASN A 101 3.14 -0.55 2.03
CA ASN A 101 4.41 0.17 2.02
C ASN A 101 4.51 1.12 0.82
N VAL A 102 3.60 1.03 -0.16
CA VAL A 102 3.70 1.79 -1.41
C VAL A 102 2.75 2.98 -1.42
N ARG A 103 3.29 4.18 -1.59
CA ARG A 103 2.53 5.42 -1.78
C ARG A 103 2.35 5.71 -3.27
N CYS A 104 1.42 5.00 -3.90
CA CYS A 104 1.21 5.09 -5.35
C CYS A 104 0.90 6.53 -5.80
N GLY A 105 1.71 7.07 -6.71
CA GLY A 105 1.54 8.43 -7.25
C GLY A 105 1.97 9.56 -6.29
N SER A 106 2.51 9.24 -5.11
CA SER A 106 3.09 10.23 -4.21
C SER A 106 4.49 10.61 -4.66
N PRO A 107 4.82 11.91 -4.77
CA PRO A 107 6.20 12.36 -4.99
C PRO A 107 7.03 12.38 -3.70
N TYR A 108 6.40 12.17 -2.55
CA TYR A 108 7.09 12.14 -1.26
C TYR A 108 7.71 10.77 -1.05
N GLU A 109 9.03 10.75 -1.05
CA GLU A 109 9.86 9.69 -0.47
C GLU A 109 9.58 9.63 1.04
N ASP A 110 9.50 8.42 1.60
CA ASP A 110 9.11 8.14 2.99
C ASP A 110 9.50 9.25 4.00
N LEU A 111 8.48 9.94 4.55
CA LEU A 111 8.53 10.68 5.80
C LEU A 111 8.02 9.81 6.94
#